data_AF-A0A955KXE8-F1
#
_entry.id   AF-A0A955KXE8-F1
#
_cell.length_a   1.000
_cell.length_b   1.000
_cell.length_c   1.000
_cell.angle_alpha   90.00
_cell.angle_beta   90.00
_cell.angle_gamma   90.00
#
_symmetry.space_group_name_H-M   'P 1'
#
loop_
_entity.id
_entity.type
_entity.pdbx_description
1 polymer ?
#
loop_
_entity_poly.entity_id
_entity_poly.type
_entity_poly.pdbx_seq_one_letter_code
_entity_poly.pdbx_strand_id
1 'polypeptide(L)' 'MLDEPSIGLHSRDNDLLIANLHKLANLGNTVIVVEHDEDIMRACDYIIDI' A
#
# COMPACT_ATOMS: atom_id res chain seq x y z
N MET A 1 8.22 4.63 4.69
CA MET A 1 8.53 3.19 4.55
C MET A 1 7.61 2.47 5.50
N LEU A 2 6.78 1.56 4.98
CA LEU A 2 5.86 0.73 5.78
C LEU A 2 6.19 -0.74 5.51
N ASP A 3 6.08 -1.55 6.54
CA ASP A 3 6.38 -2.98 6.51
C ASP A 3 5.12 -3.75 6.89
N GLU A 4 4.56 -4.47 5.93
CA GLU A 4 3.30 -5.21 5.98
C GLU A 4 2.12 -4.43 6.66
N PRO A 5 1.79 -3.20 6.21
CA PRO A 5 0.69 -2.42 6.77
C PRO A 5 -0.71 -3.05 6.69
N SER A 6 -0.90 -4.11 5.90
CA SER A 6 -2.14 -4.87 5.78
C SER A 6 -2.34 -5.90 6.88
N ILE A 7 -1.30 -6.26 7.67
CA ILE A 7 -1.42 -7.30 8.70
C ILE A 7 -2.57 -6.97 9.65
N GLY A 8 -3.50 -7.92 9.77
CA GLY A 8 -4.62 -7.83 10.70
C GLY A 8 -5.74 -6.89 10.25
N LEU A 9 -5.65 -6.29 9.05
CA LEU A 9 -6.77 -5.61 8.43
C LEU A 9 -7.74 -6.61 7.81
N HIS A 10 -9.03 -6.27 7.86
CA HIS A 10 -10.01 -6.98 7.06
C HIS A 10 -9.82 -6.58 5.60
N SER A 11 -10.09 -7.49 4.66
CA SER A 11 -10.02 -7.22 3.21
C SER A 11 -10.81 -5.98 2.75
N ARG A 12 -11.82 -5.54 3.51
CA ARG A 12 -12.64 -4.36 3.20
C ARG A 12 -11.96 -3.05 3.59
N ASP A 13 -10.98 -3.11 4.49
CA ASP A 13 -10.22 -1.96 4.96
C ASP A 13 -8.96 -1.72 4.10
N ASN A 14 -8.58 -2.69 3.25
CA ASN A 14 -7.48 -2.56 2.28
C ASN A 14 -7.70 -1.35 1.34
N ASP A 15 -8.92 -1.17 0.84
CA ASP A 15 -9.26 -0.01 -0.02
C ASP A 15 -8.98 1.33 0.68
N LEU A 16 -9.30 1.42 1.98
CA LEU A 16 -9.05 2.61 2.78
C LEU A 16 -7.55 2.82 3.03
N LEU A 17 -6.82 1.74 3.29
CA LEU A 17 -5.36 1.79 3.43
C LEU A 17 -4.72 2.30 2.12
N ILE A 18 -5.06 1.71 0.99
CA ILE A 18 -4.58 2.10 -0.33
C ILE A 18 -4.87 3.58 -0.59
N ALA A 19 -6.11 4.03 -0.35
CA ALA A 19 -6.49 5.43 -0.54
C ALA A 19 -5.64 6.40 0.31
N ASN A 20 -5.29 6.01 1.54
CA ASN A 20 -4.42 6.82 2.41
C ASN A 20 -2.97 6.83 1.93
N LEU A 21 -2.44 5.71 1.45
CA LEU A 21 -1.09 5.63 0.88
C LEU A 21 -0.98 6.52 -0.37
N HIS A 22 -1.98 6.46 -1.24
CA HIS A 22 -2.11 7.33 -2.42
C HIS A 22 -2.19 8.80 -2.03
N LYS A 23 -2.96 9.14 -1.00
CA LYS A 23 -3.03 10.52 -0.48
C LYS A 23 -1.68 11.01 0.01
N LEU A 24 -0.93 10.17 0.73
CA LEU A 24 0.44 10.49 1.19
C LEU A 24 1.37 10.75 0.00
N ALA A 25 1.33 9.91 -1.03
CA ALA A 25 2.12 10.11 -2.25
C ALA A 25 1.75 11.41 -2.96
N ASN A 26 0.46 11.70 -3.11
CA ASN A 26 -0.06 12.91 -3.75
C ASN A 26 0.29 14.21 -3.02
N LEU A 27 0.68 14.15 -1.75
CA LEU A 27 1.22 15.29 -1.00
C LEU A 27 2.70 15.58 -1.33
N GLY A 28 3.30 14.84 -2.27
CA GLY A 28 4.70 14.97 -2.68
C GLY A 28 5.67 14.05 -1.94
N ASN A 29 5.16 13.08 -1.17
CA ASN A 29 6.00 12.11 -0.48
C ASN A 29 6.30 10.91 -1.39
N THR A 30 7.46 10.29 -1.21
CA THR A 30 7.72 8.96 -1.75
C THR A 30 7.30 7.92 -0.71
N VAL A 31 6.39 7.03 -1.10
CA VAL A 31 5.90 5.93 -0.25
C VAL A 31 6.53 4.63 -0.73
N ILE A 32 7.17 3.91 0.18
CA ILE A 32 7.72 2.58 -0.06
C ILE A 32 7.03 1.64 0.91
N VAL A 33 6.49 0.55 0.37
CA VAL A 33 5.72 -0.45 1.10
C VAL A 33 6.28 -1.82 0.78
N VAL A 34 6.49 -2.64 1.81
CA VAL A 34 6.72 -4.08 1.69
C VAL A 34 5.41 -4.77 2.02
N GLU A 35 4.90 -5.58 1.10
CA GLU A 35 3.58 -6.21 1.21
C GLU A 35 3.53 -7.57 0.52
N HIS A 36 2.55 -8.38 0.95
CA HIS A 36 2.20 -9.65 0.32
C HIS A 36 0.74 -9.69 -0.15
N ASP A 37 -0.06 -8.67 0.15
CA ASP A 37 -1.45 -8.57 -0.30
C ASP A 37 -1.54 -8.17 -1.78
N GLU A 38 -2.22 -9.01 -2.59
CA GLU A 38 -2.30 -8.79 -4.04
C GLU A 38 -3.07 -7.52 -4.42
N ASP A 39 -4.06 -7.10 -3.64
CA ASP A 39 -4.86 -5.91 -3.95
C ASP A 39 -4.02 -4.65 -3.73
N ILE A 40 -3.18 -4.63 -2.69
CA ILE A 40 -2.21 -3.56 -2.47
C ILE A 40 -1.16 -3.56 -3.58
N MET A 41 -0.58 -4.71 -3.91
CA MET A 41 0.42 -4.81 -4.99
C MET A 41 -0.15 -4.28 -6.33
N ARG A 42 -1.38 -4.66 -6.68
CA ARG A 42 -2.06 -4.19 -7.91
C ARG A 42 -2.35 -2.69 -7.92
N ALA A 43 -2.47 -2.06 -6.75
CA ALA A 43 -2.74 -0.63 -6.61
C ALA A 43 -1.47 0.23 -6.59
N CYS A 44 -0.28 -0.36 -6.59
CA CYS A 44 1.00 0.36 -6.61
C CYS A 44 1.34 0.89 -8.02
N ASP A 45 1.97 2.07 -8.08
CA ASP A 45 2.48 2.64 -9.32
C ASP A 45 3.67 1.83 -9.88
N TYR A 46 4.47 1.23 -8.99
CA TYR A 46 5.64 0.42 -9.31
C TYR A 46 5.69 -0.81 -8.38
N ILE A 47 5.98 -1.97 -8.94
CA ILE A 47 6.15 -3.24 -8.21
C ILE A 47 7.58 -3.72 -8.45
N ILE A 48 8.25 -4.11 -7.36
CA ILE A 48 9.56 -4.78 -7.38
C ILE A 48 9.37 -6.13 -6.69
N ASP A 49 9.76 -7.19 -7.38
CA ASP A 49 9.70 -8.58 -6.88
C ASP A 49 11.13 -9.07 -6.59
N ILE A 50 11.34 -9.75 -5.46
CA ILE A 50 12.66 -10.16 -4.93
C ILE A 50 12.62 -11.62 -4.47
#